data_AF-A0A0E3SCG6-F1
#
_entry.id   AF-A0A0E3SCG6-F1
#
_cell.length_a   1.000
_cell.length_b   1.000
_cell.length_c   1.000
_cell.angle_alpha   90.00
_cell.angle_beta   90.00
_cell.angle_gamma   90.00
#
_symmetry.space_group_name_H-M   'P 1'
#
loop_
_entity.id
_entity.type
_entity.pdbx_description
1 polymer ?
#
loop_
_entity_poly.entity_id
_entity_poly.type
_entity_poly.pdbx_seq_one_letter_code
_entity_poly.pdbx_strand_id
1 'polypeptide(L)'
;MKVEHYGWGAGMKAEAGIKFPISTDISGKKVLIVDDITDTGETLRLSVDYVQSLKPAEIRTAVLQHKTCSSFVPDFYGQKIIRWRWIIYPWARYEDLAGFTEKILGNETFDVSRIRSEFKDRYSLEVGEKELLEILQDLAERKEIERVEIDKLVEWRKRKKDNS
;
A
#
# COMPACT_ATOMS: atom_id res chain seq x y z
N MET A 1 -12.55 -3.61 12.46
CA MET A 1 -11.17 -3.84 12.95
C MET A 1 -10.22 -3.11 12.02
N LYS A 2 -9.11 -2.57 12.52
CA LYS A 2 -8.01 -2.06 11.68
C LYS A 2 -6.73 -2.83 12.00
N VAL A 3 -6.13 -3.44 10.98
CA VAL A 3 -4.79 -4.03 11.06
C VAL A 3 -3.78 -3.03 10.51
N GLU A 4 -2.68 -2.81 11.21
CA GLU A 4 -1.56 -1.99 10.72
C GLU A 4 -0.29 -2.84 10.62
N HIS A 5 0.53 -2.55 9.61
CA HIS A 5 1.86 -3.12 9.47
C HIS A 5 2.88 -2.12 9.99
N TYR A 6 3.63 -2.50 11.03
CA TYR A 6 4.74 -1.69 11.52
C TYR A 6 6.03 -2.13 10.82
N GLY A 7 6.57 -1.27 9.95
CA GLY A 7 7.91 -1.43 9.40
C GLY A 7 8.92 -0.68 10.25
N TRP A 8 9.74 -1.39 11.04
CA TRP A 8 10.84 -0.79 11.80
C TRP A 8 12.19 -1.29 11.28
N GLY A 9 12.91 -0.41 10.56
CA GLY A 9 14.36 -0.50 10.32
C GLY A 9 14.89 -1.69 9.51
N ALA A 10 16.09 -1.54 8.97
CA ALA A 10 16.80 -2.58 8.23
C ALA A 10 17.27 -3.69 9.18
N GLY A 11 16.41 -4.68 9.46
CA GLY A 11 16.83 -5.90 10.16
C GLY A 11 15.75 -6.70 10.88
N MET A 12 14.53 -6.18 11.06
CA MET A 12 13.46 -6.91 11.77
C MET A 12 12.21 -7.07 10.90
N LYS A 13 11.54 -8.23 11.04
CA LYS A 13 10.32 -8.57 10.30
C LYS A 13 9.23 -7.55 10.61
N ALA A 14 8.49 -7.13 9.58
CA ALA A 14 7.29 -6.32 9.77
C ALA A 14 6.27 -7.11 10.60
N GLU A 15 5.91 -6.59 11.77
CA GLU A 15 4.86 -7.18 12.61
C GLU A 15 3.54 -6.46 12.32
N ALA A 16 2.50 -7.25 12.05
CA ALA A 16 1.15 -6.75 11.93
C ALA A 16 0.50 -6.68 13.32
N GLY A 17 -0.27 -5.63 13.60
CA GLY A 17 -0.96 -5.43 14.88
C GLY A 17 -2.41 -4.97 14.71
N ILE A 18 -3.28 -5.31 15.67
CA ILE A 18 -4.67 -4.84 15.73
C ILE A 18 -4.71 -3.47 16.42
N LYS A 19 -5.02 -2.41 15.68
CA LYS A 19 -5.12 -1.05 16.23
C LYS A 19 -6.49 -0.73 16.81
N PHE A 20 -7.54 -1.11 16.09
CA PHE A 20 -8.92 -0.88 16.51
C PHE A 20 -9.62 -2.23 16.61
N PRO A 21 -9.88 -2.72 17.84
CA PRO A 21 -10.54 -3.99 18.06
C PRO A 21 -12.01 -3.96 17.59
N ILE A 22 -12.62 -5.14 17.46
CA ILE A 22 -14.06 -5.27 17.21
C ILE A 22 -14.81 -4.84 18.48
N SER A 23 -15.79 -3.96 18.34
CA SER A 23 -16.56 -3.41 19.46
C SER A 23 -17.84 -4.19 19.77
N THR A 24 -18.16 -5.23 19.00
CA THR A 24 -19.38 -6.04 19.12
C THR A 24 -19.05 -7.46 19.56
N ASP A 25 -19.88 -8.04 20.42
CA ASP A 25 -19.76 -9.45 20.77
C ASP A 25 -20.13 -10.33 19.57
N ILE A 26 -19.16 -11.14 19.15
CA ILE A 26 -19.28 -12.08 18.04
C ILE A 26 -19.25 -13.54 18.50
N SER A 27 -19.29 -13.79 19.82
CA SER A 27 -19.32 -15.13 20.39
C SER A 27 -20.48 -15.95 19.80
N GLY A 28 -20.17 -17.16 19.35
CA GLY A 28 -21.16 -18.06 18.73
C GLY A 28 -21.72 -17.60 17.37
N LYS A 29 -21.20 -16.52 16.77
CA LYS A 29 -21.60 -16.06 15.42
C LYS A 29 -20.79 -16.76 14.33
N LYS A 30 -21.35 -16.85 13.13
CA LYS A 30 -20.59 -17.18 11.92
C LYS A 30 -20.00 -15.89 11.35
N VAL A 31 -18.68 -15.84 11.18
CA VAL A 31 -17.96 -14.64 10.77
C VAL A 31 -17.27 -14.87 9.43
N LEU A 32 -17.45 -13.93 8.51
CA LEU A 32 -16.68 -13.85 7.27
C LEU A 32 -15.72 -12.65 7.37
N ILE A 33 -14.42 -12.93 7.34
CA ILE A 33 -13.38 -11.90 7.25
C ILE A 33 -13.12 -11.64 5.77
N VAL A 34 -13.17 -10.36 5.38
CA VAL A 34 -12.96 -9.94 3.99
C VAL A 34 -11.76 -9.01 3.93
N ASP A 35 -10.88 -9.25 2.97
CA ASP A 35 -9.75 -8.38 2.62
C ASP A 35 -9.67 -8.20 1.10
N ASP A 36 -8.89 -7.24 0.60
CA ASP A 36 -8.74 -7.06 -0.84
C ASP A 36 -7.82 -8.10 -1.47
N ILE A 37 -6.65 -8.36 -0.86
CA ILE A 37 -5.63 -9.25 -1.39
C ILE A 37 -4.93 -10.08 -0.30
N THR A 38 -4.60 -11.31 -0.64
CA THR A 38 -3.57 -12.06 0.11
C THR A 38 -2.24 -12.03 -0.66
N ASP A 39 -1.28 -11.24 -0.17
CA ASP A 39 0.09 -11.21 -0.69
C ASP A 39 1.01 -12.17 0.10
N THR A 40 1.49 -11.77 1.28
CA THR A 40 2.23 -12.66 2.20
C THR A 40 1.30 -13.55 3.02
N GLY A 41 0.08 -13.07 3.28
CA GLY A 41 -0.94 -13.71 4.12
C GLY A 41 -0.89 -13.32 5.59
N GLU A 42 0.08 -12.50 6.01
CA GLU A 42 0.27 -12.12 7.42
C GLU A 42 -0.94 -11.38 8.02
N THR A 43 -1.49 -10.41 7.29
CA THR A 43 -2.63 -9.58 7.71
C THR A 43 -3.87 -10.41 7.98
N LEU A 44 -4.19 -11.30 7.04
CA LEU A 44 -5.38 -12.14 7.12
C LEU A 44 -5.23 -13.19 8.21
N ARG A 45 -4.03 -13.75 8.39
CA ARG A 45 -3.75 -14.69 9.50
C ARG A 45 -3.92 -14.02 10.86
N LEU A 46 -3.32 -12.85 11.07
CA LEU A 46 -3.48 -12.09 12.30
C LEU A 46 -4.97 -11.78 12.57
N SER A 47 -5.71 -11.42 11.52
CA SER A 47 -7.14 -11.15 11.62
C SER A 47 -7.93 -12.38 12.06
N VAL A 48 -7.62 -13.55 11.50
CA VAL A 48 -8.22 -14.83 11.90
C VAL A 48 -7.88 -15.16 13.35
N ASP A 49 -6.61 -15.06 13.74
CA ASP A 49 -6.15 -15.36 15.10
C ASP A 49 -6.85 -14.46 16.14
N TYR A 50 -6.94 -13.16 15.85
CA TYR A 50 -7.66 -12.21 16.68
C TYR A 50 -9.16 -12.54 16.76
N VAL A 51 -9.83 -12.77 15.63
CA VAL A 51 -11.26 -13.08 15.61
C VAL A 51 -11.55 -14.42 16.31
N GLN A 52 -10.68 -15.41 16.16
CA GLN A 52 -10.77 -16.70 16.83
C GLN A 52 -10.74 -16.56 18.36
N SER A 53 -9.94 -15.63 18.88
CA SER A 53 -9.89 -15.33 20.32
C SER A 53 -11.22 -14.85 20.90
N LEU A 54 -12.11 -14.32 20.05
CA LEU A 54 -13.45 -13.84 20.42
C LEU A 54 -14.53 -14.94 20.36
N LYS A 55 -14.14 -16.19 20.15
CA LYS A 55 -14.99 -17.40 20.22
C LYS A 55 -16.21 -17.41 19.27
N PRO A 56 -16.06 -17.08 17.97
CA PRO A 56 -17.13 -17.27 17.00
C PRO A 56 -17.48 -18.77 16.85
N ALA A 57 -18.65 -19.07 16.33
CA ALA A 57 -19.03 -20.44 15.97
C ALA A 57 -18.33 -20.94 14.71
N GLU A 58 -17.99 -20.04 13.78
CA GLU A 58 -17.33 -20.34 12.51
C GLU A 58 -16.57 -19.11 12.01
N ILE A 59 -15.40 -19.31 11.41
CA ILE A 59 -14.66 -18.27 10.70
C ILE A 59 -14.43 -18.75 9.27
N ARG A 60 -14.74 -17.89 8.30
CA ARG A 60 -14.30 -18.04 6.91
C ARG A 60 -13.64 -16.76 6.44
N THR A 61 -12.88 -16.87 5.36
CA THR A 61 -12.10 -15.78 4.78
C THR A 61 -12.40 -15.62 3.29
N ALA A 62 -12.50 -14.38 2.83
CA ALA A 62 -12.69 -14.07 1.41
C ALA A 62 -11.79 -12.92 0.97
N VAL A 63 -11.23 -13.03 -0.23
CA VAL A 63 -10.46 -11.95 -0.87
C VAL A 63 -10.86 -11.74 -2.32
N LEU A 64 -10.58 -10.56 -2.86
CA LEU A 64 -10.74 -10.33 -4.30
C LEU A 64 -9.64 -11.06 -5.08
N GLN A 65 -8.38 -10.93 -4.65
CA GLN A 65 -7.23 -11.59 -5.27
C GLN A 65 -6.39 -12.41 -4.27
N HIS A 66 -5.99 -13.62 -4.66
CA HIS A 66 -5.09 -14.47 -3.88
C HIS A 66 -3.78 -14.72 -4.63
N LYS A 67 -2.65 -14.23 -4.11
CA LYS A 67 -1.33 -14.51 -4.68
C LYS A 67 -0.81 -15.85 -4.14
N THR A 68 -0.30 -16.70 -5.02
CA THR A 68 0.18 -18.05 -4.64
C THR A 68 1.46 -18.04 -3.80
N CYS A 69 2.13 -16.90 -3.68
CA CYS A 69 3.22 -16.72 -2.72
C CYS A 69 2.75 -16.55 -1.28
N SER A 70 1.44 -16.35 -1.07
CA SER A 70 0.88 -16.22 0.26
C SER A 70 0.99 -17.54 1.02
N SER A 71 1.42 -17.44 2.27
CA SER A 71 1.42 -18.56 3.21
C SER A 71 0.03 -18.86 3.78
N PHE A 72 -0.94 -17.98 3.57
CA PHE A 72 -2.32 -18.15 3.99
C PHE A 72 -3.23 -18.29 2.77
N VAL A 73 -3.97 -19.39 2.68
CA VAL A 73 -4.92 -19.63 1.59
C VAL A 73 -6.33 -19.30 2.10
N PRO A 74 -7.00 -18.28 1.54
CA PRO A 74 -8.35 -17.92 1.95
C PRO A 74 -9.38 -18.96 1.47
N ASP A 75 -10.49 -19.09 2.20
CA ASP A 75 -11.59 -20.01 1.86
C ASP A 75 -12.22 -19.67 0.52
N PHE A 76 -12.24 -18.38 0.18
CA PHE A 76 -12.77 -17.85 -1.06
C PHE A 76 -11.83 -16.82 -1.66
N TYR A 77 -11.67 -16.85 -2.98
CA TYR A 77 -11.00 -15.81 -3.74
C TYR A 77 -11.66 -15.59 -5.10
N GLY A 78 -11.77 -14.32 -5.52
CA GLY A 78 -12.29 -13.98 -6.84
C GLY A 78 -11.34 -14.38 -7.97
N GLN A 79 -10.03 -14.17 -7.77
CA GLN A 79 -9.01 -14.51 -8.75
C GLN A 79 -7.73 -15.03 -8.08
N LYS A 80 -7.17 -16.12 -8.62
CA LYS A 80 -5.86 -16.65 -8.24
C LYS A 80 -4.76 -16.01 -9.10
N ILE A 81 -3.74 -15.47 -8.45
CA ILE A 81 -2.60 -14.79 -9.07
C ILE A 81 -1.35 -15.66 -8.91
N ILE A 82 -0.95 -16.32 -10.00
CA ILE A 82 0.19 -17.26 -10.02
C ILE A 82 1.53 -16.51 -10.12
N ARG A 83 1.60 -15.54 -11.02
CA ARG A 83 2.78 -14.67 -11.16
C ARG A 83 2.54 -13.38 -10.40
N TRP A 84 3.45 -13.08 -9.47
CA TRP A 84 3.35 -11.88 -8.65
C TRP A 84 3.33 -10.63 -9.54
N ARG A 85 2.40 -9.74 -9.23
CA ARG A 85 2.28 -8.42 -9.83
C ARG A 85 1.77 -7.45 -8.76
N TRP A 86 2.14 -6.19 -8.87
CA TRP A 86 1.50 -5.14 -8.08
C TRP A 86 0.10 -4.89 -8.65
N ILE A 87 -0.91 -4.85 -7.78
CA ILE A 87 -2.30 -4.59 -8.16
C ILE A 87 -2.67 -3.26 -7.56
N ILE A 88 -3.00 -2.29 -8.41
CA ILE A 88 -3.46 -0.98 -7.98
C ILE A 88 -4.98 -1.01 -7.90
N TYR A 89 -5.51 -0.88 -6.69
CA TYR A 89 -6.95 -0.75 -6.50
C TYR A 89 -7.42 0.70 -6.65
N PRO A 90 -8.67 0.94 -7.08
CA PRO A 90 -9.20 2.29 -7.19
C PRO A 90 -9.10 3.10 -5.90
N TRP A 91 -9.30 2.47 -4.74
CA TRP A 91 -9.22 3.11 -3.42
C TRP A 91 -7.79 3.38 -2.95
N ALA A 92 -6.79 2.66 -3.49
CA ALA A 92 -5.38 2.79 -3.12
C ALA A 92 -4.54 3.52 -4.17
N ARG A 93 -5.13 3.91 -5.31
CA ARG A 93 -4.42 4.47 -6.46
C ARG A 93 -3.56 5.67 -6.10
N TYR A 94 -4.13 6.63 -5.37
CA TYR A 94 -3.38 7.82 -4.96
C TYR A 94 -2.16 7.45 -4.10
N GLU A 95 -2.34 6.60 -3.09
CA GLU A 95 -1.27 6.17 -2.18
C GLU A 95 -0.14 5.44 -2.94
N ASP A 96 -0.52 4.54 -3.85
CA ASP A 96 0.43 3.82 -4.70
C ASP A 96 1.22 4.77 -5.60
N LEU A 97 0.54 5.69 -6.30
CA LEU A 97 1.19 6.65 -7.19
C LEU A 97 2.07 7.63 -6.41
N ALA A 98 1.67 8.09 -5.23
CA ALA A 98 2.49 8.94 -4.36
C ALA A 98 3.78 8.21 -3.95
N GLY A 99 3.67 6.99 -3.43
CA GLY A 99 4.83 6.19 -3.04
C GLY A 99 5.74 5.80 -4.23
N PHE A 100 5.17 5.59 -5.41
CA PHE A 100 5.95 5.39 -6.63
C PHE A 100 6.64 6.67 -7.09
N THR A 101 6.00 7.83 -6.97
CA THR A 101 6.60 9.14 -7.28
C THR A 101 7.84 9.37 -6.42
N GLU A 102 7.75 9.13 -5.11
CA GLU A 102 8.90 9.19 -4.22
C GLU A 102 10.02 8.21 -4.63
N LYS A 103 9.68 6.98 -5.04
CA LYS A 103 10.68 6.01 -5.51
C LYS A 103 11.32 6.40 -6.84
N ILE A 104 10.55 7.01 -7.73
CA ILE A 104 11.02 7.54 -9.01
C ILE A 104 12.04 8.64 -8.78
N LEU A 105 11.68 9.63 -7.94
CA LEU A 105 12.53 10.76 -7.62
C LEU A 105 13.84 10.30 -6.97
N GLY A 106 13.79 9.39 -6.00
CA GLY A 106 15.02 8.88 -5.37
C GLY A 106 15.92 10.02 -4.88
N ASN A 107 17.14 10.14 -5.46
CA ASN A 107 18.06 11.25 -5.25
C ASN A 107 18.18 12.20 -6.45
N GLU A 108 17.39 11.96 -7.49
CA GLU A 108 17.38 12.70 -8.75
C GLU A 108 16.43 13.91 -8.66
N THR A 109 16.55 14.80 -9.65
CA THR A 109 15.65 15.94 -9.85
C THR A 109 15.03 15.82 -11.23
N PHE A 110 13.70 15.87 -11.33
CA PHE A 110 12.99 15.64 -12.58
C PHE A 110 11.85 16.64 -12.78
N ASP A 111 11.62 17.02 -14.04
CA ASP A 111 10.39 17.67 -14.46
C ASP A 111 9.22 16.67 -14.53
N VAL A 112 8.01 17.20 -14.72
CA VAL A 112 6.77 16.41 -14.78
C VAL A 112 6.80 15.41 -15.94
N SER A 113 7.34 15.81 -17.09
CA SER A 113 7.43 14.95 -18.29
C SER A 113 8.30 13.73 -18.03
N ARG A 114 9.44 13.92 -17.36
CA ARG A 114 10.37 12.86 -17.01
C ARG A 114 9.78 11.92 -15.96
N ILE A 115 9.10 12.44 -14.94
CA ILE A 115 8.43 11.60 -13.94
C ILE A 115 7.38 10.70 -14.60
N ARG A 116 6.59 11.23 -15.56
CA ARG A 116 5.63 10.43 -16.33
C ARG A 116 6.30 9.36 -17.19
N SER A 117 7.45 9.65 -17.81
CA SER A 117 8.24 8.64 -18.53
C SER A 117 8.68 7.53 -17.59
N GLU A 118 9.20 7.86 -16.41
CA GLU A 118 9.65 6.87 -15.42
C GLU A 118 8.50 5.99 -14.90
N PHE A 119 7.29 6.53 -14.76
CA PHE A 119 6.10 5.73 -14.44
C PHE A 119 5.82 4.66 -15.51
N LYS A 120 5.93 5.04 -16.78
CA LYS A 120 5.75 4.13 -17.90
C LYS A 120 6.88 3.09 -17.96
N ASP A 121 8.12 3.52 -17.80
CA ASP A 121 9.30 2.68 -17.96
C ASP A 121 9.46 1.68 -16.80
N ARG A 122 9.24 2.12 -15.54
CA ARG A 122 9.44 1.28 -14.36
C ARG A 122 8.22 0.44 -13.98
N TYR A 123 7.01 0.98 -14.21
CA TYR A 123 5.78 0.38 -13.71
C TYR A 123 4.76 0.07 -14.82
N SER A 124 5.04 0.42 -16.07
CA SER A 124 4.08 0.29 -17.18
C SER A 124 2.77 1.03 -16.90
N LEU A 125 2.85 2.16 -16.18
CA LEU A 125 1.70 2.98 -15.80
C LEU A 125 1.71 4.30 -16.57
N GLU A 126 0.56 4.63 -17.16
CA GLU A 126 0.32 5.96 -17.70
C GLU A 126 -0.43 6.80 -16.66
N VAL A 127 0.21 7.88 -16.22
CA VAL A 127 -0.32 8.82 -15.24
C VAL A 127 -0.68 10.13 -15.93
N GLY A 128 -1.88 10.63 -15.66
CA GLY A 128 -2.34 11.91 -16.19
C GLY A 128 -1.54 13.06 -15.58
N GLU A 129 -1.26 14.10 -16.36
CA GLU A 129 -0.47 15.24 -15.89
C GLU A 129 -1.11 15.94 -14.69
N LYS A 130 -2.43 16.15 -14.73
CA LYS A 130 -3.19 16.74 -13.62
C LYS A 130 -3.09 15.90 -12.33
N GLU A 131 -3.29 14.59 -12.45
CA GLU A 131 -3.20 13.65 -11.31
C GLU A 131 -1.80 13.67 -10.70
N LEU A 132 -0.76 13.68 -11.54
CA LEU A 132 0.61 13.75 -11.07
C LEU A 132 0.93 15.10 -10.39
N LEU A 133 0.47 16.21 -10.95
CA LEU A 133 0.67 17.54 -10.35
C LEU A 133 0.00 17.65 -8.98
N GLU A 134 -1.20 17.11 -8.81
CA GLU A 134 -1.89 17.03 -7.52
C GLU A 134 -1.06 16.23 -6.50
N ILE A 135 -0.56 15.05 -6.89
CA ILE A 135 0.32 14.23 -6.04
C ILE A 135 1.60 14.97 -5.66
N LEU A 136 2.26 15.63 -6.62
CA LEU A 136 3.50 16.36 -6.37
C LEU A 136 3.28 17.55 -5.42
N GLN A 137 2.17 18.27 -5.59
CA GLN A 137 1.79 19.35 -4.69
C GLN A 137 1.56 18.82 -3.27
N ASP A 138 0.78 17.76 -3.11
CA ASP A 138 0.49 17.17 -1.80
C ASP A 138 1.76 16.67 -1.09
N LEU A 139 2.66 16.02 -1.82
CA LEU A 139 3.95 15.57 -1.28
C LEU A 139 4.84 16.75 -0.86
N ALA A 140 4.78 17.87 -1.59
CA ALA A 140 5.52 19.08 -1.23
C ALA A 140 4.90 19.78 0.00
N GLU A 141 3.58 19.81 0.12
CA GLU A 141 2.88 20.34 1.30
C GLU A 141 3.23 19.51 2.56
N ARG A 142 3.39 18.20 2.41
CA ARG A 142 3.90 17.28 3.46
C ARG A 142 5.40 17.39 3.71
N LYS A 143 6.11 18.22 2.94
CA LYS A 143 7.56 18.45 3.02
C LYS A 143 8.41 17.20 2.72
N GLU A 144 7.87 16.24 1.98
CA GLU A 144 8.55 15.02 1.56
C GLU A 144 9.40 15.27 0.31
N ILE A 145 8.90 16.13 -0.58
CA ILE A 145 9.59 16.62 -1.77
C ILE A 145 9.60 18.14 -1.80
N GLU A 146 10.35 18.73 -2.73
CA GLU A 146 10.34 20.17 -2.96
C GLU A 146 10.30 20.50 -4.45
N ARG A 147 9.61 21.59 -4.77
CA ARG A 147 9.59 22.21 -6.09
C ARG A 147 10.82 23.11 -6.22
N VAL A 148 11.60 22.92 -7.28
CA VAL A 148 12.76 23.76 -7.61
C VAL A 148 12.59 24.34 -9.01
N GLU A 149 13.21 25.50 -9.23
CA GLU A 149 13.26 26.14 -10.54
C GLU A 149 14.71 26.16 -11.02
N ILE A 150 15.00 25.43 -12.10
CA ILE A 150 16.33 25.27 -12.68
C ILE A 150 16.19 25.63 -14.16
N ASP A 151 16.99 26.58 -14.64
CA ASP A 151 16.97 27.03 -16.05
C ASP A 151 15.57 27.39 -16.59
N LYS A 152 14.72 28.00 -15.73
CA LYS A 152 13.30 28.35 -16.00
C LYS A 152 12.35 27.16 -16.17
N LEU A 153 12.80 25.94 -15.87
CA LEU A 153 11.99 24.74 -15.80
C LEU A 153 11.63 24.42 -14.35
N VAL A 154 10.39 23.96 -14.17
CA VAL A 154 9.88 23.51 -12.87
C VAL A 154 10.21 22.04 -12.71
N GLU A 155 11.02 21.73 -11.70
CA GLU A 155 11.42 20.37 -11.39
C GLU A 155 11.11 20.03 -9.93
N TRP A 156 11.16 18.74 -9.63
CA TRP A 156 10.83 18.17 -8.34
C TRP A 156 11.95 17.24 -7.89
N ARG A 157 12.26 17.27 -6.60
CA ARG A 157 13.23 16.35 -5.97
C ARG A 157 12.83 16.06 -4.53
N LYS A 158 13.37 14.97 -3.97
CA LYS A 158 13.22 14.71 -2.54
C LYS A 158 13.86 15.81 -1.71
N ARG A 159 13.17 16.21 -0.64
CA ARG A 159 13.72 17.17 0.31
C ARG A 159 14.86 16.50 1.08
N LYS A 160 16.03 17.16 1.17
CA LYS A 160 17.12 16.68 2.03
C LYS A 160 16.67 16.83 3.50
N LYS A 161 16.86 15.78 4.30
CA LYS A 161 16.69 15.90 5.76
C LYS A 161 17.84 16.79 6.26
N ASP A 162 17.49 17.93 6.84
CA ASP A 162 18.47 18.74 7.57
C ASP A 162 18.97 17.90 8.75
N ASN A 163 20.24 17.50 8.72
CA ASN A 163 20.92 16.95 9.88
C ASN A 163 21.22 18.12 10.83
N SER A 164 20.23 18.48 11.65
CA SER A 164 20.38 19.35 12.82
C SER A 164 20.52 18.52 14.09
#